data_AF-A0A0R1XAP8-F1
#
_entry.id   AF-A0A0R1XAP8-F1
#
_cell.length_a   1.000
_cell.length_b   1.000
_cell.length_c   1.000
_cell.angle_alpha   90.00
_cell.angle_beta   90.00
_cell.angle_gamma   90.00
#
_symmetry.space_group_name_H-M   'P 1'
#
loop_
_entity.id
_entity.type
_entity.pdbx_description
1 polymer ?
#
loop_
_entity_poly.entity_id
_entity_poly.type
_entity_poly.pdbx_seq_one_letter_code
_entity_poly.pdbx_strand_id
1 'polypeptide(L)'
;MNQSNLWNSGLIPFLKQSYEKRLDFFNVDQHDASRFIWAGDKHVQIFAIHVSYKESNSAYIVFARPSEESDTIVYKDARNSTLNYEFEQLVRDSERLAYVINKNVIPQRIADTIEPASLEMHFVSSRDAISHEWISRWVSNEYNQSRDLLEQRNQITPFPLSNQKIFVERLQFDKMVAAINNDQFTDEFNQCLIAYNDGYWFLCSVGLGTCIEHLLLLTLQNCHSETELQKQLGWDPTGTKYTSLMMKPPIKMSIRQAKYIRLLFAARNSVDHHNTGYTSKNLCDILLDGVANIFNDYFQPSMTDSKAQK
;
A
#
# COMPACT_ATOMS: atom_id res chain seq x y z
N MET A 1 27.85 -31.22 27.42
CA MET A 1 27.53 -29.81 27.09
C MET A 1 28.07 -29.53 25.69
N ASN A 2 27.20 -29.38 24.69
CA ASN A 2 27.61 -29.17 23.29
C ASN A 2 28.18 -27.77 23.10
N GLN A 3 29.37 -27.68 22.48
CA GLN A 3 30.06 -26.43 22.18
C GLN A 3 29.23 -25.47 21.32
N SER A 4 28.16 -25.91 20.66
CA SER A 4 27.22 -25.06 19.91
C SER A 4 26.49 -24.01 20.78
N ASN A 5 26.25 -24.29 22.07
CA ASN A 5 25.43 -23.43 22.92
C ASN A 5 26.21 -22.27 23.55
N LEU A 6 27.54 -22.35 23.63
CA LEU A 6 28.38 -21.32 24.26
C LEU A 6 28.78 -20.18 23.30
N TRP A 7 28.73 -20.41 21.98
CA TRP A 7 29.00 -19.38 20.96
C TRP A 7 27.76 -18.53 20.64
N ASN A 8 26.56 -19.12 20.71
CA ASN A 8 25.31 -18.44 20.38
C ASN A 8 24.95 -17.31 21.37
N SER A 9 25.39 -17.40 22.63
CA SER A 9 24.98 -16.45 23.69
C SER A 9 25.59 -15.05 23.55
N GLY A 10 26.76 -14.92 22.92
CA GLY A 10 27.40 -13.62 22.66
C GLY A 10 27.13 -13.06 21.27
N LEU A 11 26.95 -13.95 20.28
CA LEU A 11 26.78 -13.57 18.89
C LEU A 11 25.43 -12.88 18.62
N ILE A 12 24.33 -13.44 19.13
CA ILE A 12 22.99 -12.85 18.91
C ILE A 12 22.90 -11.42 19.47
N PRO A 13 23.29 -11.15 20.75
CA PRO A 13 23.31 -9.78 21.26
C PRO A 13 24.20 -8.83 20.46
N PHE A 14 25.35 -9.31 19.97
CA PHE A 14 26.25 -8.52 19.13
C PHE A 14 25.60 -8.15 17.78
N LEU A 15 24.93 -9.11 17.13
CA LEU A 15 24.23 -8.87 15.86
C LEU A 15 23.03 -7.94 16.04
N LYS A 16 22.24 -8.15 17.11
CA LYS A 16 21.12 -7.28 17.47
C LYS A 16 21.59 -5.83 17.70
N GLN A 17 22.65 -5.66 18.48
CA GLN A 17 23.23 -4.33 18.69
C GLN A 17 23.74 -3.71 17.38
N SER A 18 24.30 -4.51 16.48
CA SER A 18 24.74 -4.04 15.16
C SER A 18 23.56 -3.59 14.30
N TYR A 19 22.45 -4.32 14.36
CA TYR A 19 21.20 -4.01 13.67
C TYR A 19 20.61 -2.68 14.18
N GLU A 20 20.48 -2.54 15.50
CA GLU A 20 19.96 -1.31 16.14
C GLU A 20 20.83 -0.08 15.85
N LYS A 21 22.15 -0.19 15.98
CA LYS A 21 23.07 0.91 15.63
C LYS A 21 22.93 1.35 14.17
N ARG A 22 22.60 0.41 13.27
CA ARG A 22 22.41 0.71 11.86
C ARG A 22 21.07 1.41 11.61
N LEU A 23 20.02 1.08 12.36
CA LEU A 23 18.76 1.84 12.34
C LEU A 23 18.95 3.27 12.87
N ASP A 24 19.70 3.43 13.96
CA ASP A 24 20.04 4.74 14.53
C ASP A 24 20.80 5.60 13.51
N PHE A 25 21.74 4.99 12.76
CA PHE A 25 22.47 5.67 11.69
C PHE A 25 21.53 6.21 10.58
N PHE A 26 20.41 5.54 10.32
CA PHE A 26 19.40 5.99 9.37
C PHE A 26 18.36 6.95 9.99
N ASN A 27 18.48 7.31 11.27
CA ASN A 27 17.52 8.12 12.02
C ASN A 27 16.09 7.55 11.98
N VAL A 28 15.95 6.23 12.02
CA VAL A 28 14.63 5.58 12.13
C VAL A 28 14.03 5.87 13.50
N ASP A 29 12.90 6.55 13.55
CA ASP A 29 12.20 6.84 14.81
C ASP A 29 11.38 5.64 15.32
N GLN A 30 10.82 5.75 16.53
CA GLN A 30 10.01 4.68 17.12
C GLN A 30 8.74 4.35 16.33
N HIS A 31 8.20 5.29 15.56
CA HIS A 31 7.02 5.07 14.74
C HIS A 31 7.38 4.16 13.55
N ASP A 32 8.49 4.44 12.90
CA ASP A 32 8.95 3.75 11.71
C ASP A 32 9.73 2.46 12.01
N ALA A 33 10.17 2.26 13.25
CA ALA A 33 10.74 1.00 13.75
C ALA A 33 9.81 -0.21 13.51
N SER A 34 8.48 0.02 13.46
CA SER A 34 7.49 -1.01 13.14
C SER A 34 7.69 -1.69 11.78
N ARG A 35 8.40 -1.04 10.83
CA ARG A 35 8.66 -1.57 9.48
C ARG A 35 9.84 -2.53 9.41
N PHE A 36 10.70 -2.51 10.42
CA PHE A 36 11.92 -3.31 10.47
C PHE A 36 11.66 -4.60 11.24
N ILE A 37 12.10 -5.73 10.69
CA ILE A 37 11.70 -7.05 11.20
C ILE A 37 12.34 -7.41 12.54
N TRP A 38 13.51 -6.82 12.83
CA TRP A 38 14.26 -7.06 14.07
C TRP A 38 14.39 -5.81 14.95
N ALA A 39 13.56 -4.79 14.76
CA ALA A 39 13.56 -3.60 15.62
C ALA A 39 12.79 -3.82 16.93
N GLY A 40 13.25 -3.16 18.00
CA GLY A 40 12.62 -3.21 19.32
C GLY A 40 12.52 -4.64 19.86
N ASP A 41 11.36 -4.97 20.43
CA ASP A 41 11.09 -6.26 21.08
C ASP A 41 10.80 -7.42 20.10
N LYS A 42 10.93 -7.19 18.79
CA LYS A 42 10.75 -8.25 17.80
C LYS A 42 11.91 -9.23 17.83
N HIS A 43 11.60 -10.49 17.55
CA HIS A 43 12.57 -11.57 17.48
C HIS A 43 12.68 -12.16 16.07
N VAL A 44 13.87 -12.68 15.75
CA VAL A 44 14.14 -13.31 14.45
C VAL A 44 14.83 -14.66 14.62
N GLN A 45 14.60 -15.53 13.64
CA GLN A 45 15.37 -16.74 13.47
C GLN A 45 16.26 -16.58 12.23
N ILE A 46 17.57 -16.67 12.45
CA ILE A 46 18.59 -16.56 11.41
C ILE A 46 19.01 -17.96 10.98
N PHE A 47 19.02 -18.20 9.68
CA PHE A 47 19.49 -19.44 9.08
C PHE A 47 20.86 -19.22 8.44
N ALA A 48 21.74 -20.19 8.61
CA ALA A 48 22.98 -20.32 7.83
C ALA A 48 23.05 -21.73 7.27
N ILE A 49 22.88 -21.86 5.97
CA ILE A 49 22.89 -23.13 5.26
C ILE A 49 24.23 -23.28 4.53
N HIS A 50 25.04 -24.23 4.97
CA HIS A 50 26.32 -24.57 4.34
C HIS A 50 26.06 -25.31 3.03
N VAL A 51 26.46 -24.73 1.91
CA VAL A 51 26.30 -25.28 0.57
C VAL A 51 27.65 -25.48 -0.10
N SER A 52 27.73 -26.41 -1.04
CA SER A 52 28.91 -26.56 -1.89
C SER A 52 28.93 -25.45 -2.95
N TYR A 53 30.12 -25.03 -3.33
CA TYR A 53 30.32 -24.06 -4.39
C TYR A 53 31.57 -24.45 -5.16
N LYS A 54 31.44 -24.82 -6.44
CA LYS A 54 32.51 -25.47 -7.21
C LYS A 54 32.97 -26.79 -6.56
N GLU A 55 33.74 -27.60 -7.29
CA GLU A 55 34.09 -28.98 -6.89
C GLU A 55 34.74 -29.13 -5.50
N SER A 56 35.38 -28.08 -4.97
CA SER A 56 36.10 -28.14 -3.69
C SER A 56 35.82 -26.99 -2.71
N ASN A 57 35.01 -25.99 -3.08
CA ASN A 57 34.73 -24.86 -2.17
C ASN A 57 33.33 -24.97 -1.57
N SER A 58 33.08 -24.12 -0.59
CA SER A 58 31.79 -24.05 0.09
C SER A 58 31.44 -22.61 0.41
N ALA A 59 30.16 -22.38 0.62
CA ALA A 59 29.59 -21.08 0.91
C ALA A 59 28.42 -21.25 1.88
N TYR A 60 27.92 -20.14 2.41
CA TYR A 60 26.71 -20.13 3.22
C TYR A 60 25.64 -19.32 2.53
N ILE A 61 24.43 -19.86 2.46
CA ILE A 61 23.22 -19.06 2.23
C ILE A 61 22.72 -18.62 3.61
N VAL A 62 22.66 -17.32 3.84
CA VAL A 62 22.15 -16.74 5.08
C VAL A 62 20.87 -15.96 4.82
N PHE A 63 19.93 -16.04 5.76
CA PHE A 63 18.70 -15.26 5.75
C PHE A 63 18.06 -15.27 7.14
N ALA A 64 17.10 -14.40 7.36
CA ALA A 64 16.32 -14.30 8.57
C ALA A 64 14.83 -14.45 8.29
N ARG A 65 14.06 -14.75 9.33
CA ARG A 65 12.60 -14.72 9.36
C ARG A 65 12.11 -14.26 10.74
N PRO A 66 10.85 -13.82 10.87
CA PRO A 66 10.25 -13.57 12.17
C PRO A 66 10.26 -14.82 13.06
N SER A 67 10.43 -14.58 14.35
CA SER A 67 10.30 -15.55 15.44
C SER A 67 9.32 -14.99 16.48
N GLU A 68 8.44 -15.84 16.99
CA GLU A 68 7.46 -15.43 18.02
C GLU A 68 8.03 -15.55 19.45
N GLU A 69 9.04 -16.38 19.65
CA GLU A 69 9.49 -16.77 21.00
C GLU A 69 10.81 -16.10 21.41
N SER A 70 11.83 -16.17 20.54
CA SER A 70 13.18 -15.69 20.86
C SER A 70 14.07 -15.62 19.63
N ASP A 71 15.15 -14.86 19.76
CA ASP A 71 16.21 -14.81 18.76
C ASP A 71 17.00 -16.12 18.72
N THR A 72 17.09 -16.73 17.55
CA THR A 72 17.80 -18.01 17.38
C THR A 72 18.62 -18.05 16.10
N ILE A 73 19.70 -18.83 16.10
CA ILE A 73 20.50 -19.12 14.90
C ILE A 73 20.42 -20.62 14.61
N VAL A 74 20.05 -20.97 13.38
CA VAL A 74 19.92 -22.33 12.90
C VAL A 74 20.95 -22.59 11.82
N TYR A 75 21.86 -23.53 12.09
CA TYR A 75 22.83 -24.00 11.11
C TYR A 75 22.33 -25.29 10.44
N LYS A 76 22.43 -25.35 9.11
CA LYS A 76 22.13 -26.53 8.30
C LYS A 76 23.30 -26.82 7.38
N ASP A 77 23.51 -28.10 7.07
CA ASP A 77 24.50 -28.54 6.08
C ASP A 77 23.76 -29.19 4.90
N ALA A 78 23.95 -28.62 3.72
CA ALA A 78 23.33 -29.02 2.48
C ALA A 78 24.37 -29.42 1.42
N ARG A 79 25.67 -29.43 1.75
CA ARG A 79 26.76 -29.61 0.78
C ARG A 79 26.58 -30.83 -0.11
N ASN A 80 26.18 -31.97 0.47
CA ASN A 80 25.95 -33.19 -0.28
C ASN A 80 24.81 -33.07 -1.31
N SER A 81 23.76 -32.31 -0.99
CA SER A 81 22.61 -32.10 -1.87
C SER A 81 22.85 -31.03 -2.93
N THR A 82 23.87 -30.19 -2.76
CA THR A 82 24.22 -29.07 -3.63
C THR A 82 25.48 -29.34 -4.46
N LEU A 83 26.20 -30.44 -4.23
CA LEU A 83 27.42 -30.80 -4.95
C LEU A 83 27.05 -31.43 -6.30
N ASN A 84 26.52 -30.59 -7.19
CA ASN A 84 26.11 -30.99 -8.52
C ASN A 84 26.12 -29.79 -9.47
N TYR A 85 26.15 -30.09 -10.76
CA TYR A 85 26.21 -29.10 -11.83
C TYR A 85 24.99 -28.15 -11.83
N GLU A 86 23.79 -28.65 -11.52
CA GLU A 86 22.57 -27.82 -11.53
C GLU A 86 22.65 -26.67 -10.53
N PHE A 87 23.07 -26.96 -9.29
CA PHE A 87 23.21 -25.94 -8.26
C PHE A 87 24.34 -24.95 -8.58
N GLU A 88 25.44 -25.43 -9.17
CA GLU A 88 26.59 -24.59 -9.52
C GLU A 88 26.26 -23.53 -10.59
N GLN A 89 25.34 -23.84 -11.52
CA GLN A 89 24.92 -22.91 -12.57
C GLN A 89 23.98 -21.80 -12.08
N LEU A 90 23.42 -21.91 -10.87
CA LEU A 90 22.52 -20.89 -10.33
C LEU A 90 23.30 -19.62 -10.02
N VAL A 91 22.79 -18.49 -10.51
CA VAL A 91 23.47 -17.19 -10.40
C VAL A 91 22.90 -16.39 -9.24
N ARG A 92 21.58 -16.41 -9.06
CA ARG A 92 20.89 -15.58 -8.07
C ARG A 92 20.76 -16.30 -6.73
N ASP A 93 20.89 -15.57 -5.64
CA ASP A 93 20.78 -16.13 -4.29
C ASP A 93 19.38 -16.67 -4.00
N SER A 94 18.34 -16.05 -4.57
CA SER A 94 16.95 -16.54 -4.50
C SER A 94 16.77 -17.89 -5.19
N GLU A 95 17.40 -18.10 -6.35
CA GLU A 95 17.36 -19.38 -7.07
C GLU A 95 18.07 -20.47 -6.27
N ARG A 96 19.22 -20.15 -5.67
CA ARG A 96 19.98 -21.08 -4.82
C ARG A 96 19.19 -21.46 -3.56
N LEU A 97 18.56 -20.49 -2.91
CA LEU A 97 17.68 -20.75 -1.77
C LEU A 97 16.49 -21.63 -2.17
N ALA A 98 15.82 -21.33 -3.29
CA ALA A 98 14.73 -22.15 -3.81
C ALA A 98 15.16 -23.59 -4.09
N TYR A 99 16.36 -23.81 -4.63
CA TYR A 99 16.91 -25.14 -4.83
C TYR A 99 17.03 -25.92 -3.52
N VAL A 100 17.61 -25.29 -2.49
CA VAL A 100 17.81 -25.89 -1.17
C VAL A 100 16.48 -26.21 -0.47
N ILE A 101 15.47 -25.34 -0.65
CA ILE A 101 14.09 -25.59 -0.19
C ILE A 101 13.49 -26.81 -0.92
N ASN A 102 13.61 -26.88 -2.25
CA ASN A 102 13.09 -28.00 -3.04
C ASN A 102 13.76 -29.34 -2.70
N LYS A 103 15.01 -29.32 -2.21
CA LYS A 103 15.70 -30.50 -1.67
C LYS A 103 15.30 -30.84 -0.22
N ASN A 104 14.32 -30.14 0.36
CA ASN A 104 13.83 -30.30 1.72
C ASN A 104 14.89 -30.13 2.82
N VAL A 105 15.96 -29.36 2.57
CA VAL A 105 16.96 -29.02 3.59
C VAL A 105 16.32 -28.17 4.70
N ILE A 106 15.40 -27.29 4.29
CA ILE A 106 14.49 -26.57 5.16
C ILE A 106 13.03 -26.82 4.71
N PRO A 107 12.07 -26.90 5.63
CA PRO A 107 10.66 -27.05 5.29
C PRO A 107 10.10 -25.89 4.44
N GLN A 108 9.18 -26.17 3.51
CA GLN A 108 8.53 -25.16 2.68
C GLN A 108 7.90 -24.02 3.49
N ARG A 109 7.27 -24.34 4.63
CA ARG A 109 6.68 -23.34 5.55
C ARG A 109 7.67 -22.27 6.04
N ILE A 110 8.99 -22.53 5.98
CA ILE A 110 10.01 -21.54 6.32
C ILE A 110 10.13 -20.52 5.20
N ALA A 111 10.09 -20.97 3.94
CA ALA A 111 10.21 -20.14 2.74
C ALA A 111 9.20 -19.00 2.70
N ASP A 112 7.96 -19.27 3.12
CA ASP A 112 6.85 -18.30 3.09
C ASP A 112 7.04 -17.12 4.05
N THR A 113 8.02 -17.19 4.96
CA THR A 113 8.24 -16.21 6.04
C THR A 113 9.63 -15.58 6.01
N ILE A 114 10.43 -15.87 4.98
CA ILE A 114 11.79 -15.33 4.86
C ILE A 114 11.71 -13.84 4.62
N GLU A 115 12.55 -13.07 5.32
CA GLU A 115 12.81 -11.67 5.05
C GLU A 115 13.71 -11.54 3.82
N PRO A 116 13.20 -11.11 2.65
CA PRO A 116 14.01 -11.09 1.43
C PRO A 116 15.21 -10.16 1.52
N ALA A 117 15.12 -9.06 2.27
CA ALA A 117 16.22 -8.12 2.44
C ALA A 117 17.45 -8.71 3.16
N SER A 118 17.24 -9.80 3.89
CA SER A 118 18.27 -10.52 4.65
C SER A 118 19.00 -11.61 3.85
N LEU A 119 18.48 -11.98 2.68
CA LEU A 119 19.00 -13.10 1.90
C LEU A 119 20.33 -12.74 1.25
N GLU A 120 21.38 -13.50 1.56
CA GLU A 120 22.69 -13.34 0.93
C GLU A 120 23.45 -14.66 0.87
N MET A 121 24.27 -14.84 -0.18
CA MET A 121 25.27 -15.89 -0.24
C MET A 121 26.67 -15.38 0.11
N HIS A 122 27.29 -15.97 1.13
CA HIS A 122 28.68 -15.68 1.51
C HIS A 122 29.62 -16.81 1.11
N PHE A 123 30.61 -16.49 0.28
CA PHE A 123 31.67 -17.41 -0.15
C PHE A 123 32.79 -17.53 0.88
N VAL A 124 32.43 -17.88 2.12
CA VAL A 124 33.36 -18.08 3.23
C VAL A 124 33.33 -19.53 3.69
N SER A 125 34.50 -20.04 4.09
CA SER A 125 34.67 -21.41 4.59
C SER A 125 34.37 -21.55 6.09
N SER A 126 34.24 -20.43 6.81
CA SER A 126 33.95 -20.37 8.24
C SER A 126 32.50 -19.95 8.52
N ARG A 127 32.07 -20.07 9.78
CA ARG A 127 30.75 -19.59 10.24
C ARG A 127 30.63 -18.06 10.28
N ASP A 128 31.65 -17.34 9.83
CA ASP A 128 31.70 -15.87 9.76
C ASP A 128 30.73 -15.30 8.72
N ALA A 129 30.00 -16.15 8.00
CA ALA A 129 28.91 -15.73 7.11
C ALA A 129 27.83 -14.92 7.86
N ILE A 130 27.57 -15.23 9.13
CA ILE A 130 26.73 -14.39 9.99
C ILE A 130 27.63 -13.36 10.67
N SER A 131 27.70 -12.15 10.11
CA SER A 131 28.61 -11.09 10.54
C SER A 131 27.94 -9.73 10.67
N HIS A 132 28.66 -8.78 11.27
CA HIS A 132 28.29 -7.36 11.27
C HIS A 132 28.08 -6.81 9.84
N GLU A 133 28.89 -7.26 8.88
CA GLU A 133 28.78 -6.81 7.49
C GLU A 133 27.46 -7.26 6.86
N TRP A 134 27.10 -8.52 7.05
CA TRP A 134 25.80 -9.04 6.60
C TRP A 134 24.64 -8.28 7.24
N ILE A 135 24.66 -8.05 8.56
CA ILE A 135 23.64 -7.24 9.26
C ILE A 135 23.55 -5.83 8.67
N SER A 136 24.70 -5.19 8.40
CA SER A 136 24.72 -3.83 7.83
C SER A 136 24.09 -3.78 6.45
N ARG A 137 24.33 -4.80 5.60
CA ARG A 137 23.71 -4.93 4.27
C ARG A 137 22.21 -5.18 4.39
N TRP A 138 21.80 -6.13 5.23
CA TRP A 138 20.40 -6.44 5.50
C TRP A 138 19.60 -5.20 5.91
N VAL A 139 20.03 -4.45 6.94
CA VAL A 139 19.32 -3.24 7.37
C VAL A 139 19.28 -2.19 6.28
N SER A 140 20.36 -2.04 5.50
CA SER A 140 20.39 -1.10 4.38
C SER A 140 19.40 -1.50 3.28
N ASN A 141 19.25 -2.81 3.02
CA ASN A 141 18.27 -3.33 2.06
C ASN A 141 16.84 -3.11 2.56
N GLU A 142 16.52 -3.40 3.82
CA GLU A 142 15.20 -3.13 4.42
C GLU A 142 14.87 -1.64 4.37
N TYR A 143 15.83 -0.78 4.69
CA TYR A 143 15.66 0.66 4.64
C TYR A 143 15.40 1.14 3.21
N ASN A 144 16.19 0.70 2.24
CA ASN A 144 16.00 1.09 0.84
C ASN A 144 14.66 0.58 0.30
N GLN A 145 14.29 -0.67 0.58
CA GLN A 145 12.98 -1.21 0.18
C GLN A 145 11.83 -0.42 0.82
N SER A 146 11.94 -0.10 2.11
CA SER A 146 10.94 0.71 2.82
C SER A 146 10.86 2.13 2.25
N ARG A 147 12.00 2.76 1.98
CA ARG A 147 12.07 4.09 1.36
C ARG A 147 11.49 4.07 -0.04
N ASP A 148 11.87 3.11 -0.88
CA ASP A 148 11.38 3.00 -2.25
C ASP A 148 9.86 2.78 -2.27
N LEU A 149 9.30 2.01 -1.33
CA LEU A 149 7.85 1.86 -1.14
C LEU A 149 7.17 3.16 -0.71
N LEU A 150 7.79 3.96 0.17
CA LEU A 150 7.26 5.25 0.60
C LEU A 150 7.37 6.31 -0.51
N GLU A 151 8.49 6.34 -1.24
CA GLU A 151 8.70 7.22 -2.38
C GLU A 151 7.75 6.87 -3.52
N GLN A 152 7.50 5.58 -3.78
CA GLN A 152 6.45 5.14 -4.72
C GLN A 152 5.05 5.54 -4.25
N ARG A 153 4.75 5.49 -2.94
CA ARG A 153 3.46 5.95 -2.39
C ARG A 153 3.30 7.47 -2.43
N ASN A 154 4.41 8.23 -2.36
CA ASN A 154 4.42 9.69 -2.41
C ASN A 154 4.59 10.25 -3.82
N GLN A 155 4.84 9.40 -4.83
CA GLN A 155 4.71 9.78 -6.22
C GLN A 155 3.22 9.90 -6.54
N ILE A 156 2.72 11.13 -6.47
CA ILE A 156 1.55 11.54 -7.25
C ILE A 156 1.91 11.27 -8.70
N THR A 157 1.50 10.11 -9.22
CA THR A 157 1.63 9.84 -10.64
C THR A 157 0.62 10.77 -11.31
N PRO A 158 1.04 11.78 -12.10
CA PRO A 158 0.09 12.49 -12.94
C PRO A 158 -0.61 11.43 -13.78
N PHE A 159 -1.94 11.49 -13.76
CA PHE A 159 -2.79 10.52 -14.44
C PHE A 159 -2.28 10.33 -15.88
N PRO A 160 -1.91 9.10 -16.30
CA PRO A 160 -1.63 8.85 -17.70
C PRO A 160 -2.97 8.91 -18.44
N LEU A 161 -3.33 10.11 -18.93
CA LEU A 161 -4.49 10.35 -19.79
C LEU A 161 -4.55 9.38 -20.98
N SER A 162 -3.42 8.76 -21.35
CA SER A 162 -3.30 7.92 -22.55
C SER A 162 -3.74 6.46 -22.40
N ASN A 163 -3.82 5.90 -21.19
CA ASN A 163 -3.94 4.43 -21.03
C ASN A 163 -5.33 3.94 -20.58
N GLN A 164 -6.30 4.82 -20.34
CA GLN A 164 -7.62 4.45 -19.78
C GLN A 164 -8.80 4.78 -20.71
N LYS A 165 -8.63 4.50 -22.01
CA LYS A 165 -9.53 4.92 -23.09
C LYS A 165 -11.02 4.63 -22.86
N ILE A 166 -11.39 3.52 -22.22
CA ILE A 166 -12.81 3.10 -22.20
C ILE A 166 -13.69 3.94 -21.24
N PHE A 167 -13.16 4.40 -20.10
CA PHE A 167 -13.96 5.16 -19.12
C PHE A 167 -13.80 6.68 -19.25
N VAL A 168 -12.59 7.16 -19.58
CA VAL A 168 -12.31 8.58 -19.86
C VAL A 168 -13.15 9.07 -21.04
N GLU A 169 -13.32 8.25 -22.09
CA GLU A 169 -14.15 8.61 -23.25
C GLU A 169 -15.65 8.59 -22.94
N ARG A 170 -16.13 7.65 -22.10
CA ARG A 170 -17.57 7.51 -21.78
C ARG A 170 -18.09 8.67 -20.93
N LEU A 171 -17.31 9.14 -19.96
CA LEU A 171 -17.76 10.10 -18.94
C LEU A 171 -17.11 11.50 -19.09
N GLN A 172 -16.20 11.67 -20.06
CA GLN A 172 -15.56 12.96 -20.38
C GLN A 172 -14.92 13.63 -19.15
N PHE A 173 -14.23 12.85 -18.31
CA PHE A 173 -13.70 13.31 -17.02
C PHE A 173 -12.74 14.49 -17.13
N ASP A 174 -11.93 14.56 -18.18
CA ASP A 174 -11.03 15.70 -18.40
C ASP A 174 -11.79 17.03 -18.52
N LYS A 175 -12.95 17.00 -19.18
CA LYS A 175 -13.82 18.18 -19.29
C LYS A 175 -14.48 18.50 -17.95
N MET A 176 -14.84 17.47 -17.19
CA MET A 176 -15.43 17.62 -15.86
C MET A 176 -14.48 18.31 -14.91
N VAL A 177 -13.27 17.75 -14.76
CA VAL A 177 -12.22 18.27 -13.90
C VAL A 177 -11.84 19.70 -14.32
N ALA A 178 -11.63 19.93 -15.61
CA ALA A 178 -11.31 21.26 -16.12
C ALA A 178 -12.42 22.30 -15.86
N ALA A 179 -13.69 21.90 -15.93
CA ALA A 179 -14.80 22.81 -15.68
C ALA A 179 -15.06 23.06 -14.18
N ILE A 180 -14.79 22.06 -13.33
CA ILE A 180 -14.86 22.21 -11.88
C ILE A 180 -13.74 23.13 -11.37
N ASN A 181 -12.54 23.01 -11.96
CA ASN A 181 -11.39 23.86 -11.67
C ASN A 181 -11.12 23.99 -10.15
N ASN A 182 -11.07 22.84 -9.47
CA ASN A 182 -10.78 22.73 -8.05
C ASN A 182 -9.72 21.64 -7.85
N ASP A 183 -8.54 22.04 -7.40
CA ASP A 183 -7.38 21.13 -7.28
C ASP A 183 -7.66 19.99 -6.30
N GLN A 184 -8.31 20.29 -5.17
CA GLN A 184 -8.67 19.27 -4.17
C GLN A 184 -9.61 18.21 -4.75
N PHE A 185 -10.70 18.63 -5.42
CA PHE A 185 -11.63 17.70 -6.07
C PHE A 185 -10.91 16.88 -7.15
N THR A 186 -10.04 17.54 -7.93
CA THR A 186 -9.26 16.89 -8.99
C THR A 186 -8.40 15.77 -8.41
N ASP A 187 -7.69 16.04 -7.32
CA ASP A 187 -6.82 15.07 -6.66
C ASP A 187 -7.61 13.92 -6.05
N GLU A 188 -8.68 14.22 -5.30
CA GLU A 188 -9.58 13.23 -4.70
C GLU A 188 -10.17 12.30 -5.78
N PHE A 189 -10.66 12.87 -6.87
CA PHE A 189 -11.27 12.12 -7.96
C PHE A 189 -10.24 11.27 -8.72
N ASN A 190 -9.05 11.80 -8.97
CA ASN A 190 -7.96 11.06 -9.60
C ASN A 190 -7.54 9.84 -8.77
N GLN A 191 -7.43 9.98 -7.45
CA GLN A 191 -7.14 8.85 -6.56
C GLN A 191 -8.23 7.77 -6.63
N CYS A 192 -9.51 8.17 -6.73
CA CYS A 192 -10.61 7.24 -6.91
C CYS A 192 -10.52 6.47 -8.23
N LEU A 193 -10.13 7.13 -9.32
CA LEU A 193 -9.93 6.49 -10.61
C LEU A 193 -8.75 5.52 -10.58
N ILE A 194 -7.63 5.86 -9.92
CA ILE A 194 -6.50 4.93 -9.74
C ILE A 194 -6.98 3.68 -8.98
N ALA A 195 -7.65 3.87 -7.84
CA ALA A 195 -8.20 2.76 -7.06
C ALA A 195 -9.19 1.89 -7.86
N TYR A 196 -9.99 2.49 -8.74
CA TYR A 196 -10.86 1.76 -9.65
C TYR A 196 -10.05 0.89 -10.62
N ASN A 197 -9.02 1.42 -11.26
CA ASN A 197 -8.26 0.67 -12.26
C ASN A 197 -7.47 -0.49 -11.64
N ASP A 198 -6.95 -0.30 -10.44
CA ASP A 198 -6.15 -1.31 -9.73
C ASP A 198 -7.01 -2.37 -9.02
N GLY A 199 -8.34 -2.26 -9.10
CA GLY A 199 -9.26 -3.20 -8.48
C GLY A 199 -9.44 -3.02 -6.97
N TYR A 200 -9.01 -1.89 -6.42
CA TYR A 200 -9.23 -1.51 -5.02
C TYR A 200 -10.64 -0.96 -4.83
N TRP A 201 -11.65 -1.82 -5.03
CA TRP A 201 -13.07 -1.46 -5.02
C TRP A 201 -13.52 -0.77 -3.73
N PHE A 202 -12.97 -1.18 -2.58
CA PHE A 202 -13.28 -0.58 -1.28
C PHE A 202 -12.86 0.89 -1.22
N LEU A 203 -11.57 1.14 -1.48
CA LEU A 203 -11.00 2.49 -1.49
C LEU A 203 -11.71 3.37 -2.53
N CYS A 204 -11.94 2.83 -3.72
CA CYS A 204 -12.67 3.52 -4.78
C CYS A 204 -14.09 3.91 -4.34
N SER A 205 -14.87 2.99 -3.77
CA SER A 205 -16.25 3.26 -3.37
C SER A 205 -16.35 4.31 -2.26
N VAL A 206 -15.46 4.25 -1.26
CA VAL A 206 -15.41 5.23 -0.17
C VAL A 206 -15.04 6.61 -0.71
N GLY A 207 -13.98 6.69 -1.51
CA GLY A 207 -13.51 7.94 -2.11
C GLY A 207 -14.54 8.58 -3.05
N LEU A 208 -15.21 7.79 -3.89
CA LEU A 208 -16.23 8.31 -4.81
C LEU A 208 -17.43 8.92 -4.08
N GLY A 209 -17.79 8.39 -2.91
CA GLY A 209 -18.82 9.02 -2.09
C GLY A 209 -18.41 10.38 -1.55
N THR A 210 -17.14 10.55 -1.17
CA THR A 210 -16.58 11.86 -0.81
C THR A 210 -16.58 12.81 -2.00
N CYS A 211 -16.20 12.35 -3.21
CA CYS A 211 -16.28 13.17 -4.42
C CYS A 211 -17.72 13.62 -4.71
N ILE A 212 -18.72 12.74 -4.53
CA ILE A 212 -20.14 13.11 -4.68
C ILE A 212 -20.52 14.22 -3.71
N GLU A 213 -20.13 14.11 -2.44
CA GLU A 213 -20.40 15.13 -1.43
C GLU A 213 -19.73 16.47 -1.77
N HIS A 214 -18.45 16.42 -2.12
CA HIS A 214 -17.67 17.59 -2.52
C HIS A 214 -18.29 18.27 -3.76
N LEU A 215 -18.69 17.50 -4.77
CA LEU A 215 -19.32 18.06 -5.98
C LEU A 215 -20.68 18.70 -5.69
N LEU A 216 -21.47 18.15 -4.77
CA LEU A 216 -22.73 18.78 -4.32
C LEU A 216 -22.46 20.09 -3.59
N LEU A 217 -21.43 20.15 -2.75
CA LEU A 217 -21.01 21.38 -2.08
C LEU A 217 -20.57 22.45 -3.09
N LEU A 218 -19.71 22.09 -4.04
CA LEU A 218 -19.24 23.00 -5.10
C LEU A 218 -20.42 23.54 -5.94
N THR A 219 -21.38 22.67 -6.25
CA THR A 219 -22.60 23.07 -6.97
C THR A 219 -23.41 24.10 -6.17
N LEU A 220 -23.57 23.89 -4.86
CA LEU A 220 -24.27 24.84 -3.99
C LEU A 220 -23.50 26.16 -3.86
N GLN A 221 -22.17 26.12 -3.80
CA GLN A 221 -21.31 27.31 -3.74
C GLN A 221 -21.41 28.18 -5.00
N ASN A 222 -21.76 27.60 -6.15
CA ASN A 222 -22.04 28.39 -7.35
C ASN A 222 -23.31 29.24 -7.23
N CYS A 223 -24.26 28.84 -6.37
CA CYS A 223 -25.58 29.46 -6.26
C CYS A 223 -25.82 30.23 -4.95
N HIS A 224 -25.01 29.98 -3.93
CA HIS A 224 -25.21 30.50 -2.58
C HIS A 224 -23.90 31.08 -2.01
N SER A 225 -24.04 32.06 -1.12
CA SER A 225 -22.89 32.58 -0.38
C SER A 225 -22.37 31.58 0.65
N GLU A 226 -21.07 31.61 0.94
CA GLU A 226 -20.45 30.73 1.93
C GLU A 226 -21.10 30.85 3.32
N THR A 227 -21.40 32.07 3.77
CA THR A 227 -22.09 32.33 5.04
C THR A 227 -23.49 31.73 5.10
N GLU A 228 -24.21 31.71 3.97
CA GLU A 228 -25.53 31.08 3.88
C GLU A 228 -25.41 29.56 4.01
N LEU A 229 -24.47 28.97 3.25
CA LEU A 229 -24.23 27.54 3.28
C LEU A 229 -23.79 27.05 4.65
N GLN A 230 -22.89 27.78 5.32
CA GLN A 230 -22.44 27.43 6.66
C GLN A 230 -23.61 27.37 7.66
N LYS A 231 -24.55 28.31 7.57
CA LYS A 231 -25.76 28.33 8.43
C LYS A 231 -26.72 27.18 8.12
N GLN A 232 -26.87 26.82 6.84
CA GLN A 232 -27.86 25.83 6.40
C GLN A 232 -27.36 24.39 6.51
N LEU A 233 -26.08 24.13 6.19
CA LEU A 233 -25.45 22.81 6.25
C LEU A 233 -24.98 22.50 7.68
N GLY A 234 -24.44 23.49 8.39
CA GLY A 234 -23.83 23.31 9.71
C GLY A 234 -22.53 22.49 9.66
N TRP A 235 -22.08 22.05 10.82
CA TRP A 235 -20.95 21.12 10.93
C TRP A 235 -21.44 19.69 10.65
N ASP A 236 -20.78 18.98 9.73
CA ASP A 236 -21.11 17.62 9.28
C ASP A 236 -22.51 17.45 8.62
N PRO A 237 -22.70 17.94 7.38
CA PRO A 237 -23.96 17.82 6.68
C PRO A 237 -24.22 16.42 6.10
N THR A 238 -25.39 15.86 6.38
CA THR A 238 -25.82 14.60 5.75
C THR A 238 -26.31 14.80 4.32
N GLY A 239 -26.32 13.74 3.50
CA GLY A 239 -26.89 13.77 2.15
C GLY A 239 -28.35 14.28 2.08
N THR A 240 -29.13 14.13 3.17
CA THR A 240 -30.47 14.72 3.29
C THR A 240 -30.43 16.25 3.33
N LYS A 241 -29.47 16.85 4.04
CA LYS A 241 -29.30 18.31 4.07
C LYS A 241 -28.92 18.83 2.69
N TYR A 242 -27.91 18.25 2.05
CA TYR A 242 -27.50 18.62 0.69
C TYR A 242 -28.68 18.58 -0.29
N THR A 243 -29.36 17.44 -0.38
CA THR A 243 -30.51 17.29 -1.30
C THR A 243 -31.65 18.24 -0.98
N SER A 244 -31.91 18.55 0.29
CA SER A 244 -32.97 19.50 0.67
C SER A 244 -32.65 20.93 0.23
N LEU A 245 -31.38 21.31 0.15
CA LEU A 245 -30.96 22.60 -0.40
C LEU A 245 -31.03 22.61 -1.93
N MET A 246 -30.54 21.55 -2.58
CA MET A 246 -30.59 21.41 -4.04
C MET A 246 -32.02 21.43 -4.60
N MET A 247 -33.02 21.01 -3.81
CA MET A 247 -34.44 21.07 -4.19
C MET A 247 -35.02 22.49 -4.20
N LYS A 248 -34.33 23.48 -3.62
CA LYS A 248 -34.76 24.88 -3.59
C LYS A 248 -34.24 25.64 -4.80
N PRO A 249 -34.80 26.82 -5.13
CA PRO A 249 -34.20 27.72 -6.11
C PRO A 249 -32.75 28.09 -5.75
N PRO A 250 -31.86 28.27 -6.74
CA PRO A 250 -32.13 28.23 -8.18
C PRO A 250 -32.14 26.81 -8.80
N ILE A 251 -31.57 25.81 -8.13
CA ILE A 251 -31.29 24.48 -8.68
C ILE A 251 -32.58 23.66 -8.94
N LYS A 252 -33.57 23.74 -8.04
CA LYS A 252 -34.92 23.13 -8.20
C LYS A 252 -34.89 21.63 -8.54
N MET A 253 -33.99 20.87 -7.91
CA MET A 253 -33.93 19.41 -8.04
C MET A 253 -35.29 18.76 -7.71
N SER A 254 -35.69 17.75 -8.48
CA SER A 254 -36.91 16.99 -8.20
C SER A 254 -36.74 16.01 -7.03
N ILE A 255 -37.85 15.61 -6.41
CA ILE A 255 -37.87 14.59 -5.34
C ILE A 255 -37.24 13.26 -5.82
N ARG A 256 -37.44 12.88 -7.09
CA ARG A 256 -36.89 11.63 -7.63
C ARG A 256 -35.36 11.69 -7.72
N GLN A 257 -34.82 12.83 -8.18
CA GLN A 257 -33.38 13.05 -8.23
C GLN A 257 -32.77 13.13 -6.82
N ALA A 258 -33.45 13.78 -5.87
CA ALA A 258 -33.04 13.78 -4.47
C ALA A 258 -33.00 12.36 -3.88
N LYS A 259 -33.95 11.48 -4.23
CA LYS A 259 -33.93 10.07 -3.83
C LYS A 259 -32.75 9.32 -4.45
N TYR A 260 -32.42 9.56 -5.72
CA TYR A 260 -31.25 8.97 -6.37
C TYR A 260 -29.96 9.37 -5.65
N ILE A 261 -29.76 10.65 -5.36
CA ILE A 261 -28.56 11.10 -4.63
C ILE A 261 -28.51 10.48 -3.23
N ARG A 262 -29.63 10.41 -2.51
CA ARG A 262 -29.68 9.74 -1.20
C ARG A 262 -29.33 8.24 -1.28
N LEU A 263 -29.68 7.58 -2.38
CA LEU A 263 -29.26 6.20 -2.63
C LEU A 263 -27.72 6.10 -2.77
N LEU A 264 -27.06 7.07 -3.41
CA LEU A 264 -25.59 7.10 -3.51
C LEU A 264 -24.94 7.26 -2.12
N PHE A 265 -25.48 8.13 -1.27
CA PHE A 265 -25.01 8.26 0.12
C PHE A 265 -25.23 6.97 0.91
N ALA A 266 -26.38 6.31 0.76
CA ALA A 266 -26.64 5.03 1.40
C ALA A 266 -25.70 3.92 0.90
N ALA A 267 -25.40 3.91 -0.40
CA ALA A 267 -24.43 3.01 -1.02
C ALA A 267 -23.03 3.21 -0.41
N ARG A 268 -22.54 4.45 -0.31
CA ARG A 268 -21.26 4.76 0.37
C ARG A 268 -21.29 4.33 1.83
N ASN A 269 -22.33 4.69 2.58
CA ASN A 269 -22.43 4.36 4.01
C ASN A 269 -22.48 2.85 4.26
N SER A 270 -23.03 2.06 3.32
CA SER A 270 -23.02 0.60 3.41
C SER A 270 -21.62 0.00 3.32
N VAL A 271 -20.71 0.65 2.59
CA VAL A 271 -19.29 0.26 2.49
C VAL A 271 -18.51 0.74 3.70
N ASP A 272 -18.70 2.01 4.08
CA ASP A 272 -17.91 2.68 5.11
C ASP A 272 -18.24 2.21 6.54
N HIS A 273 -19.52 1.92 6.84
CA HIS A 273 -19.97 1.64 8.21
C HIS A 273 -20.44 0.21 8.46
N HIS A 274 -20.67 -0.59 7.40
CA HIS A 274 -21.41 -1.85 7.55
C HIS A 274 -20.81 -3.09 6.90
N ASN A 275 -19.59 -3.06 6.33
CA ASN A 275 -19.06 -4.26 5.69
C ASN A 275 -17.65 -4.69 6.10
N THR A 276 -17.44 -6.00 6.05
CA THR A 276 -16.17 -6.74 6.24
C THR A 276 -15.16 -6.49 5.11
N GLY A 277 -15.24 -5.33 4.42
CA GLY A 277 -14.43 -5.00 3.25
C GLY A 277 -14.96 -5.54 1.91
N TYR A 278 -16.05 -6.31 1.88
CA TYR A 278 -16.65 -6.79 0.63
C TYR A 278 -17.38 -5.68 -0.14
N THR A 279 -16.78 -5.21 -1.22
CA THR A 279 -17.45 -4.38 -2.22
C THR A 279 -17.09 -4.86 -3.62
N SER A 280 -17.80 -4.37 -4.63
CA SER A 280 -17.68 -4.84 -6.00
C SER A 280 -17.53 -3.67 -6.97
N LYS A 281 -16.94 -3.96 -8.13
CA LYS A 281 -16.87 -3.05 -9.27
C LYS A 281 -18.22 -2.40 -9.60
N ASN A 282 -19.32 -3.14 -9.50
CA ASN A 282 -20.66 -2.62 -9.81
C ASN A 282 -21.07 -1.45 -8.91
N LEU A 283 -20.61 -1.43 -7.65
CA LEU A 283 -20.90 -0.33 -6.74
C LEU A 283 -20.12 0.93 -7.14
N CYS A 284 -18.84 0.76 -7.48
CA CYS A 284 -18.02 1.84 -8.02
C CYS A 284 -18.62 2.39 -9.33
N ASP A 285 -19.14 1.52 -10.21
CA ASP A 285 -19.81 1.94 -11.46
C ASP A 285 -21.03 2.83 -11.17
N ILE A 286 -21.87 2.46 -10.20
CA ILE A 286 -23.04 3.26 -9.77
C ILE A 286 -22.59 4.63 -9.23
N LEU A 287 -21.52 4.67 -8.44
CA LEU A 287 -21.01 5.91 -7.86
C LEU A 287 -20.37 6.82 -8.92
N LEU A 288 -19.63 6.27 -9.88
CA LEU A 288 -19.08 7.02 -11.02
C LEU A 288 -20.18 7.62 -11.89
N ASP A 289 -21.22 6.85 -12.20
CA ASP A 289 -22.41 7.37 -12.90
C ASP A 289 -23.11 8.44 -12.05
N GLY A 290 -23.10 8.31 -10.73
CA GLY A 290 -23.51 9.34 -9.77
C GLY A 290 -22.77 10.66 -9.92
N VAL A 291 -21.43 10.63 -9.92
CA VAL A 291 -20.58 11.82 -10.13
C VAL A 291 -20.91 12.47 -11.47
N ALA A 292 -20.96 11.69 -12.54
CA ALA A 292 -21.23 12.20 -13.88
C ALA A 292 -22.63 12.85 -14.00
N ASN A 293 -23.66 12.21 -13.42
CA ASN A 293 -25.02 12.75 -13.43
C ASN A 293 -25.09 14.06 -12.63
N ILE A 294 -24.45 14.12 -11.45
CA ILE A 294 -24.45 15.35 -10.64
C ILE A 294 -23.74 16.48 -11.38
N PHE A 295 -22.61 16.17 -12.03
CA PHE A 295 -21.87 17.15 -12.80
C PHE A 295 -22.68 17.71 -13.97
N ASN A 296 -23.24 16.83 -14.81
CA ASN A 296 -23.96 17.22 -16.02
C ASN A 296 -25.30 17.91 -15.71
N ASP A 297 -26.06 17.39 -14.74
CA ASP A 297 -27.43 17.84 -14.49
C ASP A 297 -27.50 19.03 -13.52
N TYR A 298 -26.46 19.27 -12.69
CA TYR A 298 -26.50 20.32 -11.68
C TYR A 298 -25.27 21.22 -11.67
N PHE A 299 -24.06 20.67 -11.61
CA PHE A 299 -22.86 21.51 -11.51
C PHE A 299 -22.72 22.42 -12.74
N GLN A 300 -22.76 21.84 -13.94
CA GLN A 300 -22.67 22.59 -15.20
C GLN A 300 -23.75 23.69 -15.30
N PRO A 301 -25.06 23.38 -15.14
CA PRO A 301 -26.09 24.41 -15.12
C PRO A 301 -25.89 25.52 -14.07
N SER A 302 -25.45 25.16 -12.85
CA SER A 302 -25.25 26.12 -11.75
C SER A 302 -24.20 27.20 -12.06
N MET A 303 -23.21 26.86 -12.89
CA MET A 303 -22.16 27.79 -13.36
C MET A 303 -22.68 28.81 -14.38
N THR A 304 -23.72 28.46 -15.15
CA THR A 304 -24.35 29.33 -16.13
C THR A 304 -25.32 30.32 -15.48
N ASP A 305 -26.14 29.85 -14.53
CA ASP A 305 -27.10 30.69 -13.82
C ASP A 305 -26.40 31.71 -12.90
N SER A 306 -25.23 31.39 -12.35
CA SER A 306 -24.43 32.32 -11.55
C SER A 306 -23.81 33.47 -12.37
N LYS A 307 -23.55 33.24 -13.67
CA LYS A 307 -23.08 34.26 -14.61
C LYS A 307 -24.18 35.18 -15.11
N ALA A 308 -25.45 34.75 -15.05
CA ALA A 308 -26.61 35.56 -15.40
C ALA A 308 -27.09 36.49 -14.25
N GLN A 309 -26.57 36.29 -13.03
CA GLN A 309 -26.90 37.07 -11.83
C GLN A 309 -25.82 38.08 -11.42
N LYS A 310 -24.69 38.15 -12.17
CA LYS A 310 -23.67 39.21 -12.05
C LYS A 310 -23.85 40.24 -13.16
#